data_AF-A0A8S4SGF7-F1
#
_entry.id   AF-A0A8S4SGF7-F1
#
_cell.length_a   1.000
_cell.length_b   1.000
_cell.length_c   1.000
_cell.angle_alpha   90.00
_cell.angle_beta   90.00
_cell.angle_gamma   90.00
#
_symmetry.space_group_name_H-M   'P 1'
#
loop_
_entity.id
_entity.type
_entity.pdbx_description
1 polymer ?
#
loop_
_entity_poly.entity_id
_entity_poly.type
_entity_poly.pdbx_seq_one_letter_code
_entity_poly.pdbx_strand_id
1 'polypeptide(L)'
;MGVSLRDQIRNEEISRRTRTSQTSLREGEVALAGHITRRTDGRWGSKVLEWRPRSGKRSVSRPQKRWIDDIKRIAGSRWKQAWYL
;
A
#
# COMPACT_ATOMS: atom_id res chain seq x y z
N MET A 1 -24.27 6.57 8.54
CA MET A 1 -24.15 6.50 7.07
C MET A 1 -25.06 5.45 6.43
N GLY A 2 -25.53 4.41 7.13
CA GLY A 2 -26.55 3.48 6.61
C GLY A 2 -26.15 2.75 5.32
N VAL A 3 -24.85 2.47 5.14
CA VAL A 3 -24.30 1.87 3.92
C VAL A 3 -23.99 0.40 4.10
N SER A 4 -24.39 -0.41 3.13
CA SER A 4 -24.23 -1.85 3.07
C SER A 4 -23.29 -2.27 1.94
N LEU A 5 -22.77 -3.50 1.98
CA LEU A 5 -21.98 -4.06 0.87
C LEU A 5 -22.80 -4.19 -0.44
N ARG A 6 -24.14 -4.24 -0.36
CA ARG A 6 -25.03 -4.34 -1.53
C ARG A 6 -25.08 -3.04 -2.33
N ASP A 7 -24.77 -1.92 -1.68
CA ASP A 7 -24.84 -0.60 -2.29
C ASP A 7 -23.68 -0.40 -3.30
N GLN A 8 -22.67 -1.28 -3.29
CA GLN A 8 -21.52 -1.28 -4.21
C GLN A 8 -20.84 0.10 -4.33
N ILE A 9 -20.91 0.90 -3.27
CA ILE A 9 -20.37 2.26 -3.25
C ILE A 9 -18.84 2.20 -3.31
N ARG A 10 -18.26 2.97 -4.24
CA ARG A 10 -16.80 3.04 -4.41
C ARG A 10 -16.17 3.60 -3.14
N ASN A 11 -14.98 3.13 -2.78
CA ASN A 11 -14.30 3.60 -1.56
C ASN A 11 -13.99 5.12 -1.59
N GLU A 12 -13.73 5.66 -2.79
CA GLU A 12 -13.56 7.10 -3.04
C GLU A 12 -14.80 7.89 -2.62
N GLU A 13 -15.99 7.35 -2.89
CA GLU A 13 -17.27 7.96 -2.53
C GLU A 13 -17.48 7.98 -1.01
N ILE A 14 -17.17 6.88 -0.34
CA ILE A 14 -17.23 6.79 1.12
C ILE A 14 -16.27 7.83 1.73
N SER A 15 -15.03 7.86 1.24
CA SER A 15 -13.99 8.80 1.72
C SER A 15 -14.41 10.26 1.53
N ARG A 16 -15.05 10.59 0.40
CA ARG A 16 -15.61 11.91 0.12
C ARG A 16 -16.71 12.29 1.11
N ARG A 17 -17.63 11.37 1.41
CA ARG A 17 -18.74 11.61 2.36
C ARG A 17 -18.26 11.74 3.81
N THR A 18 -17.28 10.93 4.21
CA THR A 18 -16.73 10.95 5.57
C THR A 18 -15.63 11.98 5.76
N ARG A 19 -15.28 12.75 4.71
CA ARG A 19 -14.14 13.68 4.69
C ARG A 19 -12.85 13.02 5.19
N THR A 20 -12.70 11.72 4.90
CA THR A 20 -11.53 10.95 5.27
C THR A 20 -10.48 11.12 4.19
N SER A 21 -9.38 11.77 4.55
CA SER A 21 -8.20 11.82 3.68
C SER A 21 -7.56 10.43 3.64
N GLN A 22 -7.30 9.92 2.44
CA GLN A 22 -6.37 8.79 2.32
C GLN A 22 -4.99 9.29 2.74
N THR A 23 -4.41 8.67 3.77
CA THR A 23 -3.05 9.00 4.20
C THR A 23 -2.08 8.66 3.07
N SER A 24 -1.39 9.67 2.55
CA SER A 24 -0.26 9.45 1.66
C SER A 24 0.96 9.05 2.48
N LEU A 25 1.81 8.20 1.90
CA LEU A 25 3.10 7.88 2.51
C LEU A 25 3.97 9.14 2.57
N ARG A 26 4.62 9.36 3.71
CA ARG A 26 5.61 10.42 3.89
C ARG A 26 6.96 9.97 3.34
N GLU A 27 7.82 10.92 2.97
CA GLU A 27 9.16 10.62 2.44
C GLU A 27 9.99 9.73 3.38
N GLY A 28 9.96 9.98 4.70
CA GLY A 28 10.64 9.15 5.69
C GLY A 28 10.13 7.70 5.75
N GLU A 29 8.84 7.49 5.50
CA GLU A 29 8.25 6.14 5.46
C GLU A 29 8.71 5.38 4.22
N VAL A 30 8.80 6.07 3.08
CA VAL A 30 9.34 5.52 1.83
C VAL A 30 10.83 5.18 2.00
N ALA A 31 11.62 6.07 2.62
CA ALA A 31 13.04 5.85 2.87
C ALA A 31 13.26 4.63 3.80
N LEU A 32 12.47 4.51 4.87
CA LEU A 32 12.51 3.34 5.77
C LEU A 32 12.13 2.05 5.03
N ALA A 33 11.07 2.06 4.23
CA ALA A 33 10.68 0.91 3.43
C ALA A 33 11.77 0.52 2.42
N GLY A 34 12.41 1.52 1.80
CA GLY A 34 13.58 1.35 0.94
C GLY A 34 14.77 0.72 1.67
N HIS A 35 15.03 1.14 2.91
CA HIS A 35 16.06 0.54 3.75
C HIS A 35 15.74 -0.93 4.09
N ILE A 36 14.51 -1.21 4.54
CA ILE A 36 14.06 -2.57 4.91
C ILE A 36 14.16 -3.53 3.71
N THR A 37 13.72 -3.12 2.51
CA THR A 37 13.75 -4.01 1.33
C THR A 37 15.16 -4.38 0.84
N ARG A 38 16.19 -3.61 1.22
CA ARG A 38 17.59 -3.90 0.87
C ARG A 38 18.27 -4.85 1.84
N ARG A 39 17.68 -5.09 3.02
CA ARG A 39 18.20 -6.03 4.00
C ARG A 39 17.91 -7.46 3.55
N THR A 40 18.91 -8.32 3.65
CA THR A 40 18.84 -9.76 3.30
C THR A 40 18.76 -10.66 4.53
N ASP A 41 18.68 -10.10 5.73
CA ASP A 41 18.74 -10.81 7.02
C ASP A 41 17.40 -11.45 7.44
N GLY A 42 16.44 -11.58 6.52
CA GLY A 42 15.20 -12.33 6.73
C GLY A 42 14.25 -11.76 7.79
N ARG A 43 14.45 -10.50 8.22
CA ARG A 43 13.63 -9.85 9.25
C ARG A 43 12.17 -9.70 8.82
N TRP A 44 11.30 -9.62 9.82
CA TRP A 44 9.85 -9.51 9.64
C TRP A 44 9.42 -8.34 8.75
N GLY A 45 10.13 -7.20 8.80
CA GLY A 45 9.83 -6.04 7.96
C GLY A 45 9.83 -6.35 6.46
N SER A 46 10.81 -7.12 5.96
CA SER A 46 10.86 -7.51 4.55
C SER A 46 9.69 -8.44 4.19
N LYS A 47 9.32 -9.35 5.10
CA LYS A 47 8.16 -10.23 4.93
C LYS A 47 6.86 -9.46 4.84
N VAL A 48 6.68 -8.41 5.65
CA VAL A 48 5.48 -7.55 5.63
C VAL A 48 5.37 -6.77 4.32
N LEU A 49 6.48 -6.19 3.84
CA LEU A 49 6.50 -5.42 2.59
C LEU A 49 6.07 -6.27 1.38
N GLU A 50 6.49 -7.54 1.36
CA GLU A 50 6.19 -8.49 0.29
C GLU A 50 4.89 -9.28 0.52
N TRP A 51 4.31 -9.15 1.72
CA TRP A 51 3.21 -9.99 2.17
C TRP A 51 2.01 -9.87 1.25
N ARG A 52 1.44 -11.03 0.93
CA ARG A 52 0.18 -11.15 0.19
C ARG A 52 -0.87 -11.68 1.15
N PRO A 53 -1.91 -10.89 1.45
CA PRO A 53 -2.85 -11.22 2.53
C PRO A 53 -3.71 -12.46 2.29
N ARG A 54 -3.78 -13.00 1.07
CA ARG A 54 -4.56 -14.20 0.74
C ARG A 54 -3.86 -15.06 -0.29
N SER A 55 -3.95 -16.38 -0.14
CA SER A 55 -3.64 -17.35 -1.19
C SER A 55 -4.87 -17.51 -2.10
N GLY A 56 -4.76 -17.17 -3.39
CA GLY A 56 -5.84 -17.39 -4.38
C GLY A 56 -6.05 -16.27 -5.40
N LYS A 57 -6.79 -16.54 -6.47
CA LYS A 57 -7.11 -15.55 -7.52
C LYS A 57 -8.15 -14.54 -7.00
N ARG A 58 -7.95 -13.25 -7.30
CA ARG A 58 -8.93 -12.17 -7.10
C ARG A 58 -9.55 -11.80 -8.44
N SER A 59 -10.75 -11.21 -8.44
CA SER A 59 -11.30 -10.57 -9.63
C SER A 59 -10.34 -9.50 -10.14
N VAL A 60 -10.33 -9.28 -11.47
CA VAL A 60 -9.48 -8.27 -12.14
C VAL A 60 -9.69 -6.88 -11.54
N SER A 61 -10.89 -6.58 -11.02
CA SER A 61 -11.22 -5.33 -10.34
C SER A 61 -10.63 -5.17 -8.93
N ARG A 62 -10.19 -6.25 -8.26
CA ARG A 62 -9.66 -6.25 -6.89
C ARG A 62 -8.33 -7.02 -6.81
N PRO A 63 -7.33 -6.70 -7.65
CA PRO A 63 -6.11 -7.48 -7.75
C PRO A 63 -5.40 -7.58 -6.41
N GLN A 64 -4.66 -8.67 -6.21
CA GLN A 64 -3.80 -8.79 -5.04
C GLN A 64 -2.74 -7.68 -5.11
N LYS A 65 -2.71 -6.79 -4.11
CA LYS A 65 -1.71 -5.73 -3.98
C LYS A 65 -0.81 -6.01 -2.78
N ARG A 66 0.50 -5.84 -2.97
CA ARG A 66 1.49 -5.79 -1.89
C ARG A 66 1.67 -4.34 -1.45
N TRP A 67 2.21 -4.15 -0.25
CA TRP A 67 2.58 -2.82 0.24
C TRP A 67 3.62 -2.15 -0.68
N ILE A 68 4.55 -2.95 -1.24
CA ILE A 68 5.51 -2.48 -2.25
C ILE A 68 4.83 -1.84 -3.47
N ASP A 69 3.64 -2.31 -3.88
CA ASP A 69 2.97 -1.79 -5.07
C ASP A 69 2.43 -0.38 -4.82
N ASP A 70 1.94 -0.11 -3.60
CA ASP A 70 1.52 1.23 -3.20
C ASP A 70 2.71 2.18 -3.01
N ILE A 71 3.82 1.69 -2.45
CA ILE A 71 5.06 2.47 -2.34
C ILE A 71 5.58 2.84 -3.74
N LYS A 72 5.64 1.89 -4.68
CA LYS A 72 6.02 2.14 -6.07
C LYS A 72 5.12 3.15 -6.76
N ARG A 73 3.81 3.09 -6.50
CA ARG A 73 2.84 4.02 -7.08
C ARG A 73 3.06 5.46 -6.60
N ILE A 74 3.45 5.64 -5.33
CA ILE A 74 3.63 6.96 -4.72
C ILE A 74 5.03 7.52 -4.99
N ALA A 75 6.07 6.71 -4.81
CA ALA A 75 7.47 7.13 -4.85
C ALA A 75 8.20 6.81 -6.17
N GLY A 76 7.51 6.21 -7.15
CA GLY A 76 8.06 5.87 -8.45
C GLY A 76 9.02 4.67 -8.44
N SER A 77 9.62 4.35 -9.58
CA SER A 77 10.47 3.16 -9.77
C SER A 77 11.76 3.18 -8.95
N ARG A 78 12.26 4.37 -8.61
CA ARG A 78 13.50 4.60 -7.85
C ARG A 78 13.30 4.66 -6.33
N TRP A 79 12.12 4.32 -5.81
CA TRP A 79 11.83 4.31 -4.37
C TRP A 79 12.85 3.49 -3.53
N LYS A 80 13.45 2.45 -4.13
CA LYS A 80 14.52 1.64 -3.51
C LYS A 80 15.89 2.33 -3.49
N GLN A 81 16.03 3.52 -4.03
CA GLN A 81 17.28 4.30 -4.09
C GLN A 81 17.17 5.61 -3.31
N ALA A 82 15.97 5.99 -2.87
CA ALA A 82 15.76 7.19 -2.07
C ALA A 82 16.56 7.06 -0.76
N TRP A 83 17.66 7.80 -0.71
CA TRP A 83 18.35 8.19 0.51
C TRP A 83 17.89 9.60 0.86
N TYR A 84 17.96 9.92 2.16
CA TYR A 84 17.75 11.24 2.73
C TYR A 84 18.34 12.34 1.83
N LEU A 85 17.55 13.38 1.55
CA LEU A 85 18.10 14.74 1.41
C LEU A 85 18.60 15.19 2.79
#